data_AF-A0A559LLW4-F1
#
_entry.id   AF-A0A559LLW4-F1
#
_cell.length_a   1.000
_cell.length_b   1.000
_cell.length_c   1.000
_cell.angle_alpha   90.00
_cell.angle_beta   90.00
_cell.angle_gamma   90.00
#
_symmetry.space_group_name_H-M   'P 1'
#
loop_
_entity.id
_entity.type
_entity.pdbx_description
1 polymer ?
#
loop_
_entity_poly.entity_id
_entity_poly.type
_entity_poly.pdbx_seq_one_letter_code
_entity_poly.pdbx_strand_id
1 'polypeptide(L)'
;MRFSLTQIALIGLLGLAHAENWDSCHCMRYPDTQTANWCATNFACGDMGPGYTIKPGGDCSRLNGKSISGPDFYNVCRKHDPNNGEADSCCTRWVDGVVVTSDGCFK
;
A
#
# COMPACT_ATOMS: atom_id res chain seq x y z
N MET A 1 -7.67 35.44 -3.21
CA MET A 1 -8.56 34.44 -2.58
C MET A 1 -7.68 33.56 -1.69
N ARG A 2 -7.99 33.48 -0.41
CA ARG A 2 -7.20 32.78 0.62
C ARG A 2 -7.67 31.32 0.64
N PHE A 3 -6.78 30.38 0.34
CA PHE A 3 -7.11 28.96 0.43
C PHE A 3 -7.26 28.59 1.91
N SER A 4 -8.50 28.27 2.31
CA SER A 4 -8.86 27.91 3.67
C SER A 4 -8.33 26.51 3.99
N LEU A 5 -7.66 26.36 5.14
CA LEU A 5 -7.12 25.13 5.74
C LEU A 5 -8.16 24.01 5.99
N THR A 6 -9.41 24.20 5.59
CA THR A 6 -10.54 23.29 5.84
C THR A 6 -10.74 22.21 4.77
N GLN A 7 -9.94 22.16 3.70
CA GLN A 7 -10.01 21.07 2.72
C GLN A 7 -9.22 19.81 3.11
N ILE A 8 -8.38 19.88 4.16
CA ILE A 8 -7.48 18.77 4.54
C ILE A 8 -8.19 17.71 5.41
N ALA A 9 -9.35 18.02 6.00
CA ALA A 9 -9.96 17.18 7.03
C ALA A 9 -11.15 16.31 6.57
N LEU A 10 -11.54 16.32 5.29
CA LEU A 10 -12.73 15.59 4.80
C LEU A 10 -12.47 14.37 3.90
N ILE A 11 -11.21 14.03 3.62
CA ILE A 11 -10.83 12.80 2.88
C ILE A 11 -10.48 11.68 3.87
N GLY A 12 -11.28 11.56 4.94
CA GLY A 12 -10.94 10.76 6.11
C GLY A 12 -11.50 9.34 6.16
N LEU A 13 -12.40 8.89 5.26
CA LEU A 13 -13.23 7.71 5.59
C LEU A 13 -13.70 6.81 4.42
N LEU A 14 -13.11 6.88 3.23
CA LEU A 14 -13.51 6.00 2.12
C LEU A 14 -12.29 5.41 1.42
N GLY A 15 -11.90 4.20 1.86
CA GLY A 15 -11.00 3.26 1.16
C GLY A 15 -9.59 3.78 0.90
N LEU A 16 -8.74 3.78 1.92
CA LEU A 16 -7.33 4.16 1.77
C LEU A 16 -6.56 3.13 0.91
N ALA A 17 -6.99 1.87 0.81
CA ALA A 17 -6.42 0.92 -0.14
C ALA A 17 -6.48 1.43 -1.59
N HIS A 18 -7.46 2.29 -1.92
CA HIS A 18 -7.58 2.96 -3.22
C HIS A 18 -6.89 4.32 -3.31
N ALA A 19 -6.20 4.77 -2.26
CA ALA A 19 -5.46 6.01 -2.32
C ALA A 19 -4.25 5.84 -3.26
N GLU A 20 -4.09 6.82 -4.15
CA GLU A 20 -2.89 6.96 -4.95
C GLU A 20 -1.81 7.61 -4.08
N ASN A 21 -0.54 7.26 -4.30
CA ASN A 21 0.66 7.83 -3.67
C ASN A 21 1.16 7.20 -2.36
N TRP A 22 1.29 5.88 -2.29
CA TRP A 22 1.90 5.17 -1.14
C TRP A 22 3.43 5.18 -1.16
N ASP A 23 4.06 5.09 0.01
CA ASP A 23 5.52 5.06 0.14
C ASP A 23 6.07 3.64 0.21
N SER A 24 5.35 2.75 0.89
CA SER A 24 5.75 1.37 1.14
C SER A 24 4.51 0.48 1.18
N CYS A 25 4.54 -0.68 0.54
CA CYS A 25 3.45 -1.64 0.56
C CYS A 25 3.96 -3.08 0.67
N HIS A 26 3.15 -3.95 1.25
CA HIS A 26 3.32 -5.39 1.19
C HIS A 26 1.97 -6.10 1.04
N CYS A 27 2.02 -7.30 0.47
CA CYS A 27 0.84 -8.14 0.31
C CYS A 27 0.49 -8.79 1.64
N MET A 28 -0.80 -8.84 1.95
CA MET A 28 -1.36 -9.55 3.08
C MET A 28 -2.01 -10.84 2.58
N ARG A 29 -1.69 -11.96 3.23
CA ARG A 29 -2.40 -13.22 3.05
C ARG A 29 -3.70 -13.21 3.86
N TYR A 30 -3.59 -12.85 5.14
CA TYR A 30 -4.72 -12.80 6.06
C TYR A 30 -4.62 -11.51 6.88
N PRO A 31 -5.33 -10.44 6.48
CA PRO A 31 -5.25 -9.16 7.18
C PRO A 31 -5.70 -9.25 8.65
N ASP A 32 -6.75 -10.03 8.96
CA ASP A 32 -7.29 -10.21 10.32
C ASP A 32 -6.26 -10.73 11.33
N THR A 33 -5.30 -11.54 10.85
CA THR A 33 -4.22 -12.11 11.68
C THR A 33 -2.88 -11.43 11.43
N GLN A 34 -2.87 -10.34 10.65
CA GLN A 34 -1.67 -9.64 10.20
C GLN A 34 -0.64 -10.56 9.52
N THR A 35 -1.12 -11.58 8.81
CA THR A 35 -0.24 -12.52 8.10
C THR A 35 0.16 -11.94 6.75
N ALA A 36 1.40 -11.49 6.63
CA ALA A 36 1.96 -11.02 5.37
C ALA A 36 2.28 -12.16 4.37
N ASN A 37 2.24 -11.83 3.08
CA ASN A 37 2.66 -12.69 1.97
C ASN A 37 3.92 -12.12 1.31
N TRP A 38 5.09 -12.37 1.91
CA TRP A 38 6.36 -11.80 1.43
C TRP A 38 6.78 -12.28 0.04
N CYS A 39 6.39 -13.49 -0.36
CA CYS A 39 6.61 -13.98 -1.73
C CYS A 39 5.83 -13.12 -2.73
N ALA A 40 4.54 -12.90 -2.49
CA ALA A 40 3.73 -12.02 -3.33
C ALA A 40 4.23 -10.57 -3.29
N THR A 41 4.71 -10.06 -2.15
CA THR A 41 5.31 -8.73 -2.04
C THR A 41 6.54 -8.57 -2.95
N ASN A 42 7.44 -9.56 -2.96
CA ASN A 42 8.61 -9.55 -3.84
C ASN A 42 8.22 -9.53 -5.32
N PHE A 43 7.25 -10.36 -5.71
CA PHE A 43 6.74 -10.36 -7.08
C PHE A 43 6.02 -9.06 -7.43
N ALA A 44 5.20 -8.51 -6.53
CA ALA A 44 4.54 -7.23 -6.72
C ALA A 44 5.53 -6.10 -6.94
N CYS A 45 6.60 -6.05 -6.16
CA CYS A 45 7.64 -5.05 -6.32
C CYS A 45 8.39 -5.17 -7.65
N GLY A 46 8.64 -6.40 -8.11
CA GLY A 46 9.24 -6.66 -9.42
C GLY A 46 8.30 -6.30 -10.59
N ASP A 47 7.03 -6.71 -10.51
CA ASP A 47 6.01 -6.49 -11.54
C ASP A 47 5.69 -5.00 -11.74
N MET A 48 5.76 -4.19 -10.68
CA MET A 48 5.60 -2.73 -10.78
C MET A 48 6.76 -2.03 -11.52
N GLY A 49 7.87 -2.73 -11.75
CA GLY A 49 8.98 -2.30 -12.59
C GLY A 49 9.94 -1.31 -11.93
N PRO A 50 10.74 -0.56 -12.74
CA PRO A 50 11.76 0.32 -12.20
C PRO A 50 11.13 1.48 -11.40
N GLY A 51 11.78 1.84 -10.28
CA GLY A 51 11.30 2.86 -9.35
C GLY A 51 10.80 2.32 -8.02
N TYR A 52 10.96 1.02 -7.76
CA TYR A 52 10.63 0.40 -6.47
C TYR A 52 11.75 -0.54 -6.02
N THR A 53 11.84 -0.78 -4.71
CA THR A 53 12.81 -1.71 -4.13
C THR A 53 12.25 -2.39 -2.90
N ILE A 54 12.79 -3.57 -2.58
CA ILE A 54 12.52 -4.24 -1.33
C ILE A 54 13.42 -3.67 -0.24
N LYS A 55 12.82 -3.12 0.82
CA LYS A 55 13.55 -2.64 2.00
C LYS A 55 13.85 -3.78 2.98
N PRO A 56 14.81 -3.58 3.90
CA PRO A 56 14.94 -4.43 5.09
C PRO A 56 13.58 -4.49 5.81
N GLY A 57 13.04 -5.69 5.99
CA GLY A 57 11.66 -5.91 6.46
C GLY A 57 10.72 -6.51 5.42
N GLY A 58 11.11 -6.52 4.14
CA GLY A 58 10.37 -7.20 3.07
C GLY A 58 9.37 -6.33 2.32
N ASP A 59 9.14 -5.09 2.77
CA ASP A 59 8.23 -4.17 2.11
C ASP A 59 8.76 -3.70 0.75
N CYS A 60 7.85 -3.59 -0.22
CA CYS A 60 8.11 -2.87 -1.45
C CYS A 60 7.98 -1.36 -1.21
N SER A 61 9.06 -0.61 -1.36
CA SER A 61 9.11 0.82 -1.18
C SER A 61 9.41 1.58 -2.47
N ARG A 62 8.87 2.78 -2.57
CA ARG A 62 9.25 3.73 -3.62
C ARG A 62 10.74 4.04 -3.64
N LEU A 63 11.27 4.21 -4.85
CA LEU A 63 12.56 4.80 -5.16
C LEU A 63 12.36 6.03 -6.06
N ASN A 64 13.27 6.99 -5.96
CA ASN A 64 13.35 8.15 -6.86
C ASN A 64 12.03 8.96 -6.98
N GLY A 65 11.22 9.02 -5.91
CA GLY A 65 9.99 9.80 -5.87
C GLY A 65 8.79 9.19 -6.59
N LYS A 66 8.90 7.99 -7.17
CA LYS A 66 7.77 7.28 -7.81
C LYS A 66 6.91 6.61 -6.75
N SER A 67 5.76 7.19 -6.44
CA SER A 67 4.87 6.63 -5.43
C SER A 67 4.15 5.37 -5.91
N ILE A 68 3.79 4.49 -4.97
CA ILE A 68 3.07 3.25 -5.25
C ILE A 68 1.57 3.55 -5.41
N SER A 69 0.94 3.02 -6.46
CA SER A 69 -0.53 3.00 -6.58
C SER A 69 -1.08 1.83 -5.78
N GLY A 70 -1.96 2.12 -4.81
CA GLY A 70 -2.58 1.10 -3.96
C GLY A 70 -3.39 0.08 -4.77
N PRO A 71 -4.28 0.51 -5.69
CA PRO A 71 -5.01 -0.39 -6.59
C PRO A 71 -4.11 -1.31 -7.42
N ASP A 72 -3.03 -0.79 -7.99
CA ASP A 72 -2.11 -1.61 -8.79
C ASP A 72 -1.40 -2.65 -7.92
N PHE A 73 -0.92 -2.24 -6.73
CA PHE A 73 -0.25 -3.13 -5.80
C PHE A 73 -1.20 -4.24 -5.31
N TYR A 74 -2.42 -3.88 -4.92
CA TYR A 74 -3.49 -4.82 -4.56
C TYR A 74 -3.76 -5.85 -5.66
N ASN A 75 -3.92 -5.39 -6.91
CA ASN A 75 -4.18 -6.28 -8.04
C ASN A 75 -3.06 -7.29 -8.26
N VAL A 76 -1.80 -6.89 -8.05
CA VAL A 76 -0.67 -7.81 -8.15
C VAL A 76 -0.65 -8.79 -6.96
N CYS A 77 -0.95 -8.35 -5.74
CA CYS A 77 -1.09 -9.25 -4.59
C CYS A 77 -2.16 -10.33 -4.84
N ARG A 78 -3.32 -9.94 -5.38
CA ARG A 78 -4.40 -10.87 -5.76
C ARG A 78 -3.98 -11.85 -6.85
N LYS A 79 -3.21 -11.40 -7.85
CA LYS A 79 -2.68 -12.25 -8.91
C LYS A 79 -1.72 -13.32 -8.39
N HIS A 80 -0.93 -13.00 -7.36
CA HIS A 80 0.04 -13.91 -6.74
C HIS A 80 -0.51 -14.68 -5.53
N ASP A 81 -1.80 -14.54 -5.22
CA ASP A 81 -2.53 -15.38 -4.27
C ASP A 81 -3.99 -15.63 -4.71
N PRO A 82 -4.21 -16.17 -5.93
CA PRO A 82 -5.52 -16.14 -6.60
C PRO A 82 -6.59 -17.01 -5.95
N ASN A 83 -6.17 -17.99 -5.14
CA ASN A 83 -7.08 -18.89 -4.42
C ASN A 83 -7.51 -18.33 -3.07
N ASN A 84 -6.96 -17.18 -2.66
CA ASN A 84 -7.23 -16.59 -1.37
C ASN A 84 -8.18 -15.39 -1.53
N GLY A 85 -9.42 -15.54 -1.04
CA GLY A 85 -10.42 -14.48 -1.03
C GLY A 85 -10.08 -13.30 -0.11
N GLU A 86 -9.16 -13.50 0.83
CA GLU A 86 -8.80 -12.56 1.89
C GLU A 86 -7.53 -11.76 1.55
N ALA A 87 -6.83 -12.13 0.46
CA ALA A 87 -5.62 -11.44 0.03
C ALA A 87 -5.87 -9.96 -0.21
N ASP A 88 -5.00 -9.12 0.37
CA ASP A 88 -5.11 -7.66 0.38
C ASP A 88 -3.71 -7.03 0.28
N SER A 89 -3.64 -5.69 0.28
CA SER A 89 -2.39 -4.93 0.34
C SER A 89 -2.37 -3.97 1.52
N CYS A 90 -1.37 -4.13 2.38
CA CYS A 90 -1.06 -3.16 3.44
C CYS A 90 -0.05 -2.14 2.91
N CYS A 91 -0.45 -0.87 2.87
CA CYS A 91 0.37 0.22 2.38
C CYS A 91 0.52 1.30 3.46
N THR A 92 1.67 1.96 3.47
CA THR A 92 2.02 3.02 4.41
C THR A 92 2.58 4.25 3.71
N ARG A 93 2.29 5.43 4.27
CA ARG A 93 2.80 6.71 3.79
C ARG A 93 3.14 7.62 4.96
N TRP A 94 4.20 8.40 4.83
CA TRP A 94 4.56 9.46 5.76
C TRP A 94 3.86 10.77 5.37
N VAL A 95 3.08 11.32 6.30
CA VAL A 95 2.38 12.61 6.16
C VAL A 95 2.66 13.43 7.40
N ASP A 96 3.38 14.54 7.24
CA ASP A 96 3.66 15.50 8.32
C ASP A 96 4.16 14.86 9.63
N GLY A 97 5.04 13.85 9.52
CA GLY A 97 5.62 13.14 10.66
C GLY A 97 4.78 12.00 11.23
N VAL A 98 3.62 11.71 10.63
CA VAL A 98 2.75 10.59 11.01
C VAL A 98 2.76 9.53 9.90
N VAL A 99 2.76 8.26 10.31
CA VAL A 99 2.56 7.12 9.38
C VAL A 99 1.07 6.88 9.25
N VAL A 100 0.54 7.03 8.04
CA VAL A 100 -0.81 6.58 7.67
C VAL A 100 -0.73 5.22 7.03
N THR A 101 -1.74 4.38 7.26
CA THR A 101 -1.83 2.99 6.79
C THR A 101 -3.12 2.80 5.99
N SER A 102 -3.10 1.90 5.01
CA SER A 102 -4.31 1.50 4.28
C SER A 102 -5.18 0.56 5.13
N ASP A 103 -6.47 0.46 4.78
CA ASP A 103 -7.41 -0.49 5.40
C ASP A 103 -6.99 -1.95 5.18
N GLY A 104 -6.28 -2.26 4.10
CA GLY A 104 -5.73 -3.61 3.87
C GLY A 104 -4.69 -4.07 4.90
N CYS A 105 -4.26 -3.19 5.82
CA CYS A 105 -3.43 -3.55 6.97
C CYS A 105 -4.24 -4.16 8.14
N PHE A 106 -5.55 -3.87 8.23
CA PHE A 106 -6.42 -4.22 9.34
C PHE A 106 -7.84 -4.49 8.80
N LYS A 107 -8.07 -5.69 8.28
CA LYS A 107 -9.41 -6.13 7.88
C LYS A 107 -10.08 -6.84 9.04
#